data_AF-A0A350P820-F1
#
_entry.id   AF-A0A350P820-F1
#
_cell.length_a   1.000
_cell.length_b   1.000
_cell.length_c   1.000
_cell.angle_alpha   90.00
_cell.angle_beta   90.00
_cell.angle_gamma   90.00
#
_symmetry.space_group_name_H-M   'P 1'
#
loop_
_entity.id
_entity.type
_entity.pdbx_description
1 polymer ?
#
loop_
_entity_poly.entity_id
_entity_poly.type
_entity_poly.pdbx_seq_one_letter_code
_entity_poly.pdbx_strand_id
1 'polypeptide(L)'
;MVKIEDTILRLRSDPVLFVETVIGAKPQAWQRDALQAIATNDKLAIKSGHGVGKTAFEAWVSLWWLLTHYPCKIAVTANTAHQLNDVLWTEIDKWARQLPKGFRDLLEF
;
A
#
# COMPACT_ATOMS: atom_id res chain seq x y z
N MET A 1 1.85 -11.86 -26.10
CA MET A 1 1.80 -12.42 -24.73
C MET A 1 2.54 -11.44 -23.84
N VAL A 2 1.89 -10.87 -22.81
CA VAL A 2 2.54 -9.90 -21.91
C VAL A 2 3.61 -10.61 -21.10
N LYS A 3 4.83 -10.05 -21.00
CA LYS A 3 5.91 -10.66 -20.23
C LYS A 3 5.72 -10.38 -18.75
N ILE A 4 6.18 -11.30 -17.90
CA ILE A 4 6.11 -11.15 -16.43
C ILE A 4 6.83 -9.87 -15.97
N GLU A 5 7.97 -9.56 -16.58
CA GLU A 5 8.74 -8.35 -16.32
C GLU A 5 7.91 -7.08 -16.51
N ASP A 6 7.18 -6.98 -17.63
CA ASP A 6 6.30 -5.85 -17.93
C ASP A 6 5.21 -5.70 -16.86
N THR A 7 4.67 -6.81 -16.38
CA THR A 7 3.66 -6.81 -15.31
C THR A 7 4.25 -6.28 -14.01
N ILE A 8 5.44 -6.72 -13.61
CA ILE A 8 6.10 -6.27 -12.37
C ILE A 8 6.38 -4.76 -12.45
N LEU A 9 6.91 -4.28 -13.59
CA LEU A 9 7.17 -2.86 -13.79
C LEU A 9 5.88 -2.02 -13.71
N ARG A 10 4.78 -2.52 -14.28
CA ARG A 10 3.46 -1.86 -14.17
C ARG A 10 2.95 -1.80 -12.74
N LEU A 11 3.05 -2.90 -12.00
CA LEU A 11 2.67 -2.94 -10.58
C LEU A 11 3.50 -1.98 -9.73
N ARG A 12 4.79 -1.80 -10.06
CA ARG A 12 5.66 -0.82 -9.43
C ARG A 12 5.22 0.61 -9.73
N SER A 13 4.90 0.95 -10.98
CA SER A 13 4.55 2.32 -11.39
C SER A 13 3.10 2.72 -11.10
N ASP A 14 2.20 1.74 -10.95
CA ASP A 14 0.77 1.98 -10.78
C ASP A 14 0.27 1.36 -9.45
N PRO A 15 0.27 2.14 -8.35
CA PRO A 15 -0.23 1.66 -7.07
C PRO A 15 -1.73 1.35 -7.11
N VAL A 16 -2.51 2.00 -7.98
CA VAL A 16 -3.94 1.69 -8.08
C VAL A 16 -4.12 0.28 -8.64
N LEU A 17 -3.38 -0.05 -9.69
CA LEU A 17 -3.35 -1.41 -10.24
C LEU A 17 -2.91 -2.42 -9.17
N PHE A 18 -1.87 -2.11 -8.39
CA PHE A 18 -1.42 -2.97 -7.30
C PHE A 18 -2.52 -3.23 -6.27
N VAL A 19 -3.20 -2.17 -5.82
CA VAL A 19 -4.28 -2.29 -4.83
C VAL A 19 -5.46 -3.11 -5.36
N GLU A 20 -5.88 -2.88 -6.60
CA GLU A 20 -7.03 -3.56 -7.18
C GLU A 20 -6.73 -5.02 -7.54
N THR A 21 -5.52 -5.33 -7.98
CA THR A 21 -5.19 -6.66 -8.54
C THR A 21 -4.39 -7.56 -7.60
N VAL A 22 -3.46 -7.00 -6.83
CA VAL A 22 -2.60 -7.75 -5.92
C VAL A 22 -3.20 -7.80 -4.53
N ILE A 23 -3.63 -6.65 -3.98
CA ILE A 23 -4.31 -6.63 -2.68
C ILE A 23 -5.76 -7.13 -2.81
N GLY A 24 -6.41 -6.86 -3.95
CA GLY A 24 -7.82 -7.22 -4.16
C GLY A 24 -8.82 -6.27 -3.48
N ALA A 25 -8.38 -5.05 -3.14
CA ALA A 25 -9.24 -4.03 -2.55
C ALA A 25 -9.82 -3.09 -3.62
N LYS A 26 -10.91 -2.38 -3.29
CA LYS A 26 -11.51 -1.37 -4.16
C LYS A 26 -11.31 0.02 -3.55
N PRO A 27 -10.38 0.84 -4.07
CA PRO A 27 -10.18 2.20 -3.59
C PRO A 27 -11.43 3.08 -3.79
N GLN A 28 -11.73 3.93 -2.82
CA GLN A 28 -12.64 5.06 -3.01
C GLN A 28 -12.00 6.09 -3.95
N ALA A 29 -12.80 7.01 -4.50
CA ALA A 29 -12.33 8.03 -5.43
C ALA A 29 -11.12 8.81 -4.87
N TRP A 30 -11.23 9.32 -3.65
CA TRP A 30 -10.12 10.06 -3.02
C TRP A 30 -8.86 9.20 -2.78
N GLN A 31 -9.04 7.90 -2.48
CA GLN A 31 -7.90 6.98 -2.30
C GLN A 31 -7.21 6.73 -3.63
N ARG A 32 -7.97 6.57 -4.72
CA ARG A 32 -7.42 6.44 -6.07
C ARG A 32 -6.62 7.69 -6.46
N ASP A 33 -7.18 8.86 -6.24
CA ASP A 33 -6.51 10.13 -6.54
C ASP A 33 -5.21 10.27 -5.72
N ALA A 34 -5.26 9.90 -4.43
CA ALA A 34 -4.09 9.91 -3.56
C ALA A 34 -3.02 8.87 -3.96
N LEU A 35 -3.42 7.67 -4.38
CA LEU A 35 -2.50 6.63 -4.89
C LEU A 35 -1.80 7.10 -6.17
N GLN A 36 -2.52 7.76 -7.08
CA GLN A 36 -1.93 8.34 -8.29
C GLN A 36 -0.99 9.50 -7.96
N ALA A 37 -1.37 10.36 -7.01
CA ALA A 37 -0.55 11.48 -6.59
C ALA A 37 0.75 11.02 -5.93
N ILE A 38 0.71 10.02 -5.03
CA ILE A 38 1.93 9.55 -4.35
C ILE A 38 2.90 8.84 -5.31
N ALA A 39 2.42 8.25 -6.40
CA ALA A 39 3.28 7.62 -7.41
C ALA A 39 4.13 8.63 -8.21
N THR A 40 3.69 9.88 -8.28
CA THR A 40 4.26 10.90 -9.18
C THR A 40 4.87 12.09 -8.44
N ASN A 41 4.76 12.13 -7.10
CA ASN A 41 5.24 13.25 -6.29
C ASN A 41 6.06 12.74 -5.09
N ASP A 42 7.18 13.43 -4.81
CA ASP A 42 8.02 13.13 -3.65
C ASP A 42 7.33 13.41 -2.30
N LYS A 43 6.32 14.29 -2.30
CA LYS A 43 5.59 14.72 -1.10
C LYS A 43 4.10 14.82 -1.40
N LEU A 44 3.29 14.24 -0.53
CA LEU A 44 1.84 14.29 -0.59
C LEU A 44 1.27 14.66 0.79
N ALA A 45 0.36 15.62 0.83
CA ALA A 45 -0.39 15.98 2.03
C ALA A 45 -1.88 15.81 1.76
N ILE A 46 -2.59 15.10 2.65
CA ILE A 46 -4.01 14.80 2.51
C ILE A 46 -4.74 15.31 3.73
N LYS A 47 -5.71 16.21 3.54
CA LYS A 47 -6.66 16.59 4.59
C LYS A 47 -7.74 15.51 4.69
N SER A 48 -7.64 14.64 5.69
CA SER A 48 -8.54 13.49 5.87
C SER A 48 -9.56 13.67 6.99
N GLY A 49 -10.57 12.79 7.01
CA GLY A 49 -11.61 12.73 8.03
C GLY A 49 -11.52 11.49 8.94
N HIS A 50 -12.45 11.39 9.89
CA HIS A 50 -12.62 10.18 10.69
C HIS A 50 -13.43 9.13 9.91
N GLY A 51 -13.08 7.84 10.02
CA GLY A 51 -13.81 6.75 9.38
C GLY A 51 -13.73 6.65 7.85
N VAL A 52 -12.93 7.47 7.17
CA VAL A 52 -12.88 7.51 5.69
C VAL A 52 -12.05 6.40 5.03
N GLY A 53 -11.34 5.59 5.81
CA GLY A 53 -10.42 4.55 5.30
C GLY A 53 -8.96 4.99 5.14
N LYS A 54 -8.50 6.00 5.90
CA LYS A 54 -7.11 6.48 5.86
C LYS A 54 -6.08 5.42 6.24
N THR A 55 -6.35 4.61 7.27
CA THR A 55 -5.44 3.54 7.71
C THR A 55 -5.32 2.44 6.65
N ALA A 56 -6.42 2.09 5.97
CA ALA A 56 -6.37 1.14 4.86
C ALA A 56 -5.50 1.68 3.71
N PHE A 57 -5.66 2.97 3.37
CA PHE A 57 -4.80 3.63 2.39
C PHE A 57 -3.31 3.60 2.79
N GLU A 58 -2.97 3.96 4.04
CA GLU A 58 -1.60 3.92 4.56
C GLU A 58 -1.01 2.49 4.50
N ALA A 59 -1.80 1.48 4.85
CA ALA A 59 -1.39 0.08 4.76
C ALA A 59 -1.12 -0.37 3.31
N TRP A 60 -2.00 0.00 2.38
CA TRP A 60 -1.83 -0.30 0.96
C TRP A 60 -0.58 0.33 0.36
N VAL A 61 -0.35 1.61 0.65
CA VAL A 61 0.85 2.34 0.21
C VAL A 61 2.10 1.66 0.77
N SER A 62 2.07 1.28 2.05
CA SER A 62 3.20 0.62 2.71
C SER A 62 3.53 -0.71 2.04
N LEU A 63 2.53 -1.56 1.80
CA LEU A 63 2.71 -2.84 1.13
C LEU A 63 3.17 -2.69 -0.32
N TRP A 64 2.55 -1.78 -1.08
CA TRP A 64 2.94 -1.50 -2.46
C TRP A 64 4.42 -1.11 -2.54
N TRP A 65 4.86 -0.15 -1.73
CA TRP A 65 6.24 0.32 -1.78
C TRP A 65 7.22 -0.77 -1.36
N LEU A 66 6.94 -1.45 -0.24
CA LEU A 66 7.82 -2.49 0.30
C LEU A 66 8.03 -3.64 -0.71
N LEU A 67 6.96 -4.05 -1.39
CA LEU A 67 6.99 -5.21 -2.30
C LEU A 67 7.49 -4.88 -3.71
N THR A 68 7.54 -3.60 -4.11
CA THR A 68 7.87 -3.21 -5.49
C THR A 68 9.13 -2.33 -5.61
N HIS A 69 9.63 -1.77 -4.51
CA HIS A 69 10.77 -0.85 -4.46
C HIS A 69 11.93 -1.40 -3.62
N TYR A 70 12.41 -2.61 -3.91
CA TYR A 70 13.53 -3.19 -3.17
C TYR A 70 14.90 -2.63 -3.64
N PRO A 71 15.87 -2.39 -2.73
CA PRO A 71 15.73 -2.38 -1.27
C PRO A 71 15.13 -1.06 -0.76
N CYS A 72 14.21 -1.14 0.21
CA CYS A 72 13.68 0.05 0.88
C CYS A 72 13.34 -0.20 2.36
N LYS A 73 13.06 0.90 3.07
CA LYS A 73 12.49 0.90 4.42
C LYS A 73 11.38 1.95 4.46
N ILE A 74 10.33 1.67 5.23
CA ILE A 74 9.19 2.57 5.39
C ILE A 74 9.11 2.96 6.86
N ALA A 75 9.30 4.25 7.13
CA ALA A 75 9.14 4.80 8.47
C ALA A 75 7.72 5.36 8.62
N VAL A 76 7.01 4.89 9.64
CA VAL A 76 5.66 5.36 9.99
C VAL A 76 5.70 6.00 11.38
N THR A 77 5.04 7.14 11.53
CA THR A 77 5.04 7.90 12.78
C THR A 77 3.62 8.26 13.17
N ALA A 78 3.31 8.17 14.46
CA ALA A 78 2.06 8.63 15.02
C ALA A 78 2.30 9.31 16.37
N ASN A 79 1.27 9.96 16.90
CA ASN A 79 1.32 10.61 18.21
C ASN A 79 1.51 9.62 19.38
N THR A 80 1.11 8.35 19.21
CA THR A 80 1.14 7.33 20.25
C THR A 80 1.54 5.98 19.66
N ALA A 81 2.23 5.15 20.45
CA ALA A 81 2.62 3.80 20.03
C ALA A 81 1.42 2.91 19.70
N HIS A 82 0.29 3.09 20.41
CA HIS A 82 -0.95 2.35 20.17
C HIS A 82 -1.50 2.58 18.75
N GLN A 83 -1.44 3.81 18.22
CA GLN A 83 -1.87 4.09 16.84
C GLN A 83 -1.02 3.37 15.79
N LEU A 84 0.25 3.09 16.11
CA LEU A 84 1.09 2.29 15.21
C LEU A 84 0.78 0.81 15.38
N ASN A 85 0.92 0.27 16.60
CA ASN A 85 0.87 -1.16 16.88
C ASN A 85 -0.52 -1.77 16.67
N ASP A 86 -1.56 -1.11 17.16
CA ASP A 86 -2.87 -1.75 17.24
C ASP A 86 -3.79 -1.33 16.09
N VAL A 87 -3.47 -0.20 15.42
CA VAL A 87 -4.27 0.32 14.31
C VAL A 87 -3.56 0.08 12.97
N LEU A 88 -2.42 0.72 12.73
CA LEU A 88 -1.76 0.63 11.42
C LEU A 88 -1.17 -0.76 11.15
N TRP A 89 -0.42 -1.34 12.09
CA TRP A 89 0.18 -2.67 11.92
C TRP A 89 -0.89 -3.76 11.78
N THR A 90 -1.98 -3.70 12.55
CA THR A 90 -3.12 -4.61 12.39
C THR A 90 -3.74 -4.51 11.00
N GLU A 91 -3.91 -3.29 10.47
CA GLU A 91 -4.46 -3.10 9.12
C GLU A 91 -3.48 -3.60 8.04
N ILE A 92 -2.17 -3.38 8.22
CA ILE A 92 -1.13 -3.95 7.33
C ILE A 92 -1.20 -5.47 7.33
N ASP A 93 -1.22 -6.12 8.50
CA ASP A 93 -1.28 -7.60 8.60
C ASP A 93 -2.55 -8.14 7.93
N LYS A 94 -3.70 -7.50 8.16
CA LYS A 94 -4.97 -7.85 7.50
C LYS A 94 -4.86 -7.85 5.97
N TRP A 95 -4.20 -6.85 5.37
CA TRP A 95 -4.03 -6.78 3.92
C TRP A 95 -2.91 -7.70 3.42
N ALA A 96 -1.82 -7.85 4.17
CA ALA A 96 -0.72 -8.77 3.86
C ALA A 96 -1.21 -10.23 3.76
N ARG A 97 -2.11 -10.64 4.66
CA ARG A 97 -2.75 -11.97 4.64
C ARG A 97 -3.68 -12.20 3.45
N GLN A 98 -4.03 -11.17 2.70
CA GLN A 98 -4.85 -11.30 1.48
C GLN A 98 -3.98 -11.39 0.21
N LEU A 99 -2.68 -11.09 0.32
CA LEU A 99 -1.77 -11.13 -0.82
C LEU A 99 -1.68 -12.55 -1.42
N PRO A 100 -1.57 -12.68 -2.75
CA PRO A 100 -1.23 -13.92 -3.42
C PRO A 100 0.06 -14.52 -2.84
N LYS A 101 0.14 -15.85 -2.81
CA LYS A 101 1.25 -16.59 -2.20
C LYS A 101 2.63 -16.03 -2.60
N GLY A 102 2.85 -15.77 -3.89
CA GLY A 102 4.14 -15.25 -4.37
C GLY A 102 4.55 -13.89 -3.78
N PHE A 103 3.60 -13.00 -3.48
CA PHE A 103 3.89 -11.74 -2.78
C PHE A 103 3.99 -11.93 -1.27
N ARG A 104 3.17 -12.81 -0.70
CA ARG A 104 3.20 -13.09 0.74
C ARG A 104 4.51 -13.72 1.18
N ASP A 105 5.07 -14.62 0.38
CA ASP A 105 6.34 -15.29 0.67
C ASP A 105 7.53 -14.30 0.68
N LEU A 106 7.37 -13.10 0.10
CA LEU A 106 8.38 -12.02 0.17
C LEU A 106 8.33 -11.25 1.49
N LEU A 107 7.24 -11.39 2.25
CA LEU A 107 7.11 -10.82 3.58
C LEU A 107 7.57 -11.88 4.57
N GLU A 108 8.69 -11.62 5.24
CA GLU A 108 9.10 -12.41 6.40
C GLU A 108 8.10 -12.14 7.53
N PHE A 109 7.27 -13.13 7.85
CA PHE A 109 6.48 -13.18 9.08
C PHE A 109 6.84 -14.45 9.85
#